data_AF-A0A3M1I3V0-F1
#
_entry.id   AF-A0A3M1I3V0-F1
#
_cell.length_a   1.000
_cell.length_b   1.000
_cell.length_c   1.000
_cell.angle_alpha   90.00
_cell.angle_beta   90.00
_cell.angle_gamma   90.00
#
_symmetry.space_group_name_H-M   'P 1'
#
loop_
_entity.id
_entity.type
_entity.pdbx_description
1 polymer ?
#
loop_
_entity_poly.entity_id
_entity_poly.type
_entity_poly.pdbx_seq_one_letter_code
_entity_poly.pdbx_strand_id
1 'polypeptide(L)'
;TDSYGEDGNFEAKVGVIERVSLLLPKILELQPKVLAITGDHSTPASYCAHSWHPVPLLLNGPFVRYSDQRFTEKDCARGDLGRLPSKSLMPLMVANAGRLKKFGA
;
A
#
# COMPACT_ATOMS: atom_id res chain seq x y z
N THR A 1 8.33 -9.40 -6.61
CA THR A 1 8.52 -8.94 -5.22
C THR A 1 8.39 -10.10 -4.27
N ASP A 2 7.37 -10.93 -4.45
CA ASP A 2 7.11 -12.11 -3.63
C ASP A 2 8.12 -13.25 -3.82
N SER A 3 8.39 -13.70 -5.05
CA SER A 3 9.32 -14.80 -5.33
C SER A 3 10.71 -14.59 -4.72
N TYR A 4 11.28 -13.39 -4.84
CA TYR A 4 12.57 -13.08 -4.19
C TYR A 4 12.49 -12.99 -2.65
N GLY A 5 11.29 -12.79 -2.10
CA GLY A 5 11.03 -12.99 -0.68
C GLY A 5 11.10 -14.47 -0.30
N GLU A 6 10.49 -15.37 -1.08
CA GLU A 6 10.56 -16.82 -0.87
C GLU A 6 11.99 -17.38 -1.07
N ASP A 7 12.73 -16.86 -2.06
CA ASP A 7 14.11 -17.24 -2.35
C ASP A 7 15.12 -16.74 -1.29
N GLY A 8 14.68 -15.91 -0.34
CA GLY A 8 15.54 -15.22 0.61
C GLY A 8 16.48 -14.16 -0.01
N ASN A 9 16.22 -13.77 -1.25
CA ASN A 9 17.05 -12.83 -2.00
C ASN A 9 16.63 -11.37 -1.73
N PHE A 10 17.16 -10.81 -0.64
CA PHE A 10 16.85 -9.45 -0.21
C PHE A 10 17.16 -8.38 -1.28
N GLU A 11 18.37 -8.40 -1.84
CA GLU A 11 18.81 -7.41 -2.83
C GLU A 11 17.94 -7.42 -4.09
N ALA A 12 17.61 -8.61 -4.62
CA ALA A 12 16.74 -8.72 -5.78
C ALA A 12 15.30 -8.24 -5.45
N LYS A 13 14.82 -8.48 -4.23
CA LYS A 13 13.52 -7.97 -3.78
C LYS A 13 13.50 -6.44 -3.75
N VAL A 14 14.55 -5.80 -3.22
CA VAL A 14 14.71 -4.33 -3.23
C VAL A 14 14.71 -3.81 -4.67
N GLY A 15 15.51 -4.40 -5.56
CA GLY A 15 15.58 -3.99 -6.96
C GLY A 15 14.23 -4.07 -7.69
N VAL A 16 13.37 -5.05 -7.38
CA VAL A 16 12.00 -5.06 -7.93
C VAL A 16 11.17 -3.88 -7.42
N ILE A 17 11.24 -3.57 -6.12
CA ILE A 17 10.49 -2.45 -5.52
C ILE A 17 10.92 -1.13 -6.16
N GLU A 18 12.22 -0.92 -6.36
CA GLU A 18 12.76 0.26 -7.04
C GLU A 18 12.27 0.35 -8.48
N ARG A 19 12.25 -0.75 -9.24
CA ARG A 19 11.68 -0.78 -10.60
C ARG A 19 10.20 -0.40 -10.62
N VAL A 20 9.42 -0.85 -9.65
CA VAL A 20 8.00 -0.43 -9.51
C VAL A 20 7.90 1.07 -9.19
N SER A 21 8.77 1.58 -8.32
CA SER A 21 8.83 3.01 -7.99
C SER A 21 9.09 3.88 -9.23
N LEU A 22 9.96 3.44 -10.14
CA LEU A 22 10.23 4.12 -11.42
C LEU A 22 9.00 4.19 -12.35
N LEU A 23 7.99 3.34 -12.15
CA LEU A 23 6.74 3.38 -12.91
C LEU A 23 5.71 4.34 -12.31
N LEU A 24 5.87 4.78 -11.06
CA LEU A 24 4.91 5.66 -10.38
C LEU A 24 4.64 6.96 -11.14
N PRO A 25 5.63 7.68 -11.71
CA PRO A 25 5.35 8.89 -12.48
C PRO A 25 4.35 8.66 -13.62
N LYS A 26 4.48 7.55 -14.36
CA LYS A 26 3.54 7.19 -15.45
C LYS A 26 2.12 6.93 -14.94
N ILE A 27 1.98 6.36 -13.75
CA ILE A 27 0.67 6.15 -13.11
C ILE A 27 0.08 7.50 -12.66
N LEU A 28 0.91 8.39 -12.11
CA LEU A 28 0.49 9.72 -11.67
C LEU A 28 0.11 10.65 -12.83
N GLU A 29 0.73 10.50 -14.00
CA GLU A 29 0.35 11.19 -15.25
C GLU A 29 -1.08 10.87 -15.69
N LEU A 30 -1.64 9.71 -15.30
CA LEU A 30 -3.06 9.38 -15.52
C LEU A 30 -4.02 10.16 -14.60
N GLN A 31 -3.48 10.98 -13.69
CA GLN A 31 -4.21 11.81 -12.74
C GLN A 31 -5.31 11.03 -11.98
N PRO A 32 -4.96 9.90 -11.31
CA PRO A 32 -5.95 9.13 -10.58
C PRO A 32 -6.54 9.98 -9.44
N LYS A 33 -7.88 10.09 -9.39
CA LYS A 33 -8.57 10.80 -8.29
C LYS A 33 -8.25 10.19 -6.92
N VAL A 34 -8.14 8.87 -6.87
CA VAL A 34 -7.75 8.11 -5.68
C VAL A 34 -6.72 7.07 -6.11
N LEU A 35 -5.62 6.98 -5.37
CA LEU A 35 -4.55 6.00 -5.56
C LEU A 35 -4.34 5.24 -4.26
N ALA A 36 -4.25 3.92 -4.33
CA ALA A 36 -3.85 3.10 -3.21
C ALA A 36 -2.69 2.20 -3.61
N ILE A 37 -1.71 2.03 -2.72
CA ILE A 37 -0.55 1.15 -2.89
C ILE A 37 -0.42 0.30 -1.63
N THR A 38 -0.34 -1.01 -1.81
CA THR A 38 -0.15 -2.00 -0.74
C THR A 38 0.38 -3.31 -1.32
N GLY A 39 0.89 -4.20 -0.46
CA GLY A 39 0.97 -5.63 -0.76
C GLY A 39 -0.36 -6.33 -0.45
N ASP A 40 -0.52 -7.54 -0.96
CA ASP A 40 -1.58 -8.48 -0.57
C ASP A 40 -1.19 -9.31 0.66
N HIS A 41 0.11 -9.63 0.81
CA HIS A 41 0.70 -10.25 1.99
C HIS A 41 2.16 -9.87 2.22
N SER A 42 2.71 -10.30 3.36
CA SER A 42 4.11 -10.10 3.74
C SER A 42 4.94 -11.36 3.48
N THR A 43 5.98 -11.26 2.67
CA THR A 43 6.94 -12.35 2.40
C THR A 43 8.37 -11.90 2.73
N PRO A 44 8.79 -11.85 4.02
CA PRO A 44 10.12 -11.35 4.40
C PRO A 44 11.24 -12.24 3.85
N ALA A 45 12.24 -11.64 3.20
CA ALA A 45 13.38 -12.40 2.66
C ALA A 45 14.19 -13.12 3.76
N SER A 46 14.20 -12.60 4.98
CA SER A 46 14.81 -13.28 6.13
C SER A 46 14.02 -14.50 6.62
N TYR A 47 12.77 -14.66 6.17
CA TYR A 47 11.86 -15.71 6.60
C TYR A 47 11.56 -16.74 5.49
N CYS A 48 11.77 -16.38 4.22
CA CYS A 48 11.61 -17.25 3.05
C CYS A 48 10.21 -17.85 2.88
N ALA A 49 9.18 -17.22 3.46
CA ALA A 49 7.79 -17.65 3.37
C ALA A 49 6.84 -16.50 3.63
N HIS A 50 5.56 -16.71 3.32
CA HIS A 50 4.50 -15.81 3.75
C HIS A 50 4.44 -15.72 5.28
N SER A 51 4.15 -14.53 5.80
CA SER A 51 4.09 -14.27 7.23
C SER A 51 2.85 -13.47 7.61
N TRP A 52 2.53 -13.45 8.90
CA TRP A 52 1.37 -12.76 9.48
C TRP A 52 1.57 -11.24 9.68
N HIS A 53 2.76 -10.72 9.33
CA HIS A 53 3.07 -9.30 9.49
C HIS A 53 2.13 -8.46 8.63
N PRO A 54 1.63 -7.32 9.17
CA PRO A 54 0.82 -6.41 8.38
C PRO A 54 1.61 -5.85 7.20
N VAL A 55 0.91 -5.51 6.12
CA VAL A 55 1.48 -4.88 4.93
C VAL A 55 1.36 -3.35 5.03
N PRO A 56 2.34 -2.59 4.51
CA PRO A 56 2.23 -1.13 4.45
C PRO A 56 1.14 -0.72 3.45
N LEU A 57 0.32 0.26 3.84
CA LEU A 57 -0.76 0.80 3.01
C LEU A 57 -0.60 2.32 2.86
N LEU A 58 -0.59 2.78 1.62
CA LEU A 58 -0.71 4.18 1.25
C LEU A 58 -2.05 4.40 0.57
N LEU A 59 -2.80 5.41 1.00
CA LEU A 59 -3.99 5.92 0.34
C LEU A 59 -3.80 7.41 0.06
N ASN A 60 -3.92 7.80 -1.20
CA ASN A 60 -3.85 9.18 -1.66
C ASN A 60 -5.17 9.57 -2.34
N GLY A 61 -5.66 10.76 -2.07
CA GLY A 61 -6.91 11.27 -2.65
C GLY A 61 -7.32 12.62 -2.05
N PRO A 62 -8.42 13.22 -2.52
CA PRO A 62 -8.80 14.60 -2.20
C PRO A 62 -9.13 14.86 -0.74
N PHE A 63 -9.50 13.83 0.03
CA PHE A 63 -9.96 13.97 1.41
C PHE A 63 -9.07 13.24 2.43
N VAL A 64 -7.86 12.82 2.03
CA VAL A 64 -6.91 12.20 2.98
C VAL A 64 -6.31 13.26 3.89
N ARG A 65 -5.99 12.88 5.12
CA ARG A 65 -5.15 13.72 5.98
C ARG A 65 -3.69 13.44 5.67
N TYR A 66 -2.87 14.48 5.79
CA TYR A 66 -1.43 14.35 5.59
C TYR A 66 -0.82 13.43 6.67
N SER A 67 0.08 12.54 6.25
CA SER A 67 0.82 11.61 7.11
C SER A 67 2.32 11.65 6.81
N ASP A 68 3.09 10.71 7.37
CA ASP A 68 4.56 10.64 7.26
C ASP A 68 5.09 10.71 5.82
N GLN A 69 6.33 11.19 5.66
CA GLN A 69 6.93 11.52 4.36
C GLN A 69 7.40 10.31 3.52
N ARG A 70 7.33 9.07 4.03
CA ARG A 70 7.92 7.89 3.39
C ARG A 70 7.01 6.67 3.44
N PHE A 71 7.06 5.83 2.41
CA PHE A 71 6.33 4.57 2.34
C PHE A 71 7.21 3.41 2.79
N THR A 72 7.22 3.16 4.09
CA THR A 72 7.93 2.03 4.73
C THR A 72 7.04 1.39 5.79
N GLU A 73 7.37 0.18 6.24
CA GLU A 73 6.62 -0.51 7.30
C GLU A 73 6.58 0.31 8.59
N LYS A 74 7.68 1.00 8.94
CA LYS A 74 7.78 1.81 10.17
C LYS A 74 6.93 3.09 10.08
N ASP A 75 6.93 3.75 8.93
CA ASP A 75 6.14 4.97 8.72
C ASP A 75 4.65 4.65 8.63
N CYS A 76 4.28 3.59 7.91
CA CYS A 76 2.89 3.14 7.84
C CYS A 76 2.32 2.72 9.20
N ALA A 77 3.14 2.19 10.11
CA ALA A 77 2.71 1.84 11.47
C ALA A 77 2.28 3.07 12.30
N ARG A 78 2.70 4.28 11.91
CA ARG A 78 2.35 5.55 12.56
C ARG A 78 1.31 6.37 11.78
N GLY A 79 0.93 5.89 10.59
CA GLY A 79 -0.04 6.55 9.72
C GLY A 79 -1.45 6.61 10.31
N ASP A 80 -2.24 7.57 9.84
CA ASP A 80 -3.57 7.86 10.38
C ASP A 80 -4.65 6.80 10.08
N LEU A 81 -4.40 5.93 9.09
CA LEU A 81 -5.23 4.77 8.78
C LEU A 81 -5.19 3.69 9.88
N GLY A 82 -4.13 3.66 10.69
CA GLY A 82 -3.90 2.60 11.67
C GLY A 82 -3.85 1.20 11.04
N ARG A 83 -4.23 0.18 11.82
CA ARG A 83 -4.29 -1.21 11.36
C ARG A 83 -5.73 -1.59 11.01
N LEU A 84 -5.96 -1.98 9.76
CA LEU A 84 -7.28 -2.34 9.26
C LEU A 84 -7.28 -3.66 8.47
N PRO A 85 -8.39 -4.40 8.41
CA PRO A 85 -8.54 -5.55 7.53
C PRO A 85 -8.50 -5.12 6.06
N SER A 86 -7.81 -5.87 5.19
CA SER A 86 -7.65 -5.51 3.76
C SER A 86 -8.97 -5.29 3.02
N LYS A 87 -10.05 -5.99 3.40
CA LYS A 87 -11.40 -5.79 2.85
C LYS A 87 -11.95 -4.38 3.03
N SER A 88 -11.45 -3.63 4.01
CA SER A 88 -11.86 -2.25 4.27
C SER A 88 -11.26 -1.25 3.27
N LEU A 89 -10.24 -1.63 2.50
CA LEU A 89 -9.57 -0.74 1.55
C LEU A 89 -10.53 -0.27 0.43
N MET A 90 -11.33 -1.18 -0.14
CA MET A 90 -12.27 -0.81 -1.21
C MET A 90 -13.32 0.23 -0.77
N PRO A 91 -14.03 0.03 0.35
CA PRO A 91 -14.92 1.05 0.89
C PRO A 91 -14.23 2.41 1.11
N LEU A 92 -13.00 2.42 1.64
CA LEU A 92 -12.24 3.66 1.86
C LEU A 92 -11.91 4.38 0.53
N MET A 93 -11.49 3.63 -0.49
CA MET A 93 -11.21 4.19 -1.82
C MET A 93 -12.48 4.78 -2.47
N VAL A 94 -13.60 4.05 -2.40
CA VAL A 94 -14.89 4.50 -2.94
C VAL A 94 -15.42 5.72 -2.18
N ALA A 95 -15.23 5.78 -0.86
CA ALA A 95 -15.57 6.94 -0.04
C ALA A 95 -14.75 8.17 -0.44
N ASN A 96 -13.43 8.03 -0.53
CA ASN A 96 -12.51 9.12 -0.91
C ASN A 96 -12.76 9.59 -2.37
N ALA A 97 -13.25 8.69 -3.23
CA ALA A 97 -13.66 9.03 -4.59
C ALA A 97 -15.00 9.81 -4.65
N GLY A 98 -15.73 9.95 -3.53
CA GLY A 98 -17.07 10.53 -3.47
C GLY A 98 -18.14 9.64 -4.11
N ARG A 99 -17.91 8.32 -4.13
CA ARG A 99 -18.78 7.32 -4.78
C ARG A 99 -19.48 6.39 -3.80
N LEU A 100 -19.26 6.58 -2.50
CA LEU A 100 -19.92 5.79 -1.47
C LEU A 100 -21.32 6.37 -1.23
N LYS A 101 -22.35 5.54 -1.38
CA LYS A 101 -23.71 5.93 -1.02
C LYS A 101 -23.86 5.89 0.49
N LYS A 102 -24.48 6.93 1.04
CA LYS A 102 -24.91 6.93 2.43
C LYS A 102 -25.95 5.81 2.65
N PHE A 103 -25.79 5.06 3.73
CA PHE A 103 -26.77 4.05 4.14
C PHE A 103 -27.60 4.61 5.30
N GLY A 104 -28.90 4.77 5.08
CA GLY A 104 -29.79 5.49 5.99
C GLY A 104 -29.57 7.01 5.97
N ALA A 105 -30.52 7.75 6.57
CA ALA A 105 -30.61 9.20 6.71
C ALA A 105 -30.51 10.05 5.42
#